data_AF-A0A7X4BSF7-F1
#
_entry.id   AF-A0A7X4BSF7-F1
#
_cell.length_a   1.000
_cell.length_b   1.000
_cell.length_c   1.000
_cell.angle_alpha   90.00
_cell.angle_beta   90.00
_cell.angle_gamma   90.00
#
_symmetry.space_group_name_H-M   'P 1'
#
loop_
_entity.id
_entity.type
_entity.pdbx_description
1 polymer ?
#
loop_
_entity_poly.entity_id
_entity_poly.type
_entity_poly.pdbx_seq_one_letter_code
_entity_poly.pdbx_strand_id
1 'polypeptide(L)'
;MRGANAIGHFYALRVQEEEIEKDFGDQLEWWARAKSEKRVAFRNQDADPTDEKDWHNQHEWLVDMLEKFYAVFHPRLEKLMMGV
;
A
#
# COMPACT_ATOMS: atom_id res chain seq x y z
N MET A 1 3.35 2.89 8.18
CA MET A 1 4.26 4.05 8.11
C MET A 1 4.86 4.32 9.50
N ARG A 2 6.13 4.73 9.60
CA ARG A 2 6.80 5.06 10.88
C ARG A 2 7.39 6.49 10.80
N GLY A 3 7.55 7.17 11.93
CA GLY A 3 8.11 8.53 12.02
C GLY A 3 7.12 9.61 12.46
N ALA A 4 7.62 10.80 12.81
CA ALA A 4 6.83 11.89 13.41
C ALA A 4 5.64 12.33 12.55
N ASN A 5 5.78 12.28 11.22
CA ASN A 5 4.75 12.72 10.26
C ASN A 5 3.94 11.57 9.64
N ALA A 6 4.16 10.32 10.08
CA ALA A 6 3.54 9.13 9.48
C ALA A 6 2.00 9.18 9.52
N ILE A 7 1.43 9.71 10.60
CA ILE A 7 -0.02 9.88 10.74
C ILE A 7 -0.54 10.93 9.75
N GLY A 8 0.16 12.06 9.63
CA GLY A 8 -0.22 13.13 8.70
C GLY A 8 -0.18 12.68 7.25
N HIS A 9 0.90 11.99 6.84
CA HIS A 9 1.01 11.44 5.49
C HIS A 9 -0.07 10.40 5.18
N PHE A 10 -0.41 9.54 6.15
CA PHE A 10 -1.51 8.59 5.97
C PHE A 10 -2.84 9.30 5.66
N TYR A 11 -3.20 10.33 6.43
CA TYR A 11 -4.45 11.06 6.20
C TYR A 11 -4.40 11.88 4.90
N ALA A 12 -3.24 12.43 4.53
CA ALA A 12 -3.08 13.13 3.25
C ALA A 12 -3.25 12.20 2.04
N LEU A 13 -2.80 10.94 2.15
CA LEU A 13 -3.07 9.91 1.15
C LEU A 13 -4.53 9.43 1.19
N ARG A 14 -5.12 9.33 2.39
CA ARG A 14 -6.52 8.91 2.55
C ARG A 14 -7.50 9.85 1.86
N VAL A 15 -7.20 11.15 1.78
CA VAL A 15 -7.99 12.13 1.00
C VAL A 15 -7.95 11.81 -0.51
N GLN A 16 -6.89 11.17 -0.99
CA GLN A 16 -6.69 10.79 -2.40
C GLN A 16 -7.07 9.32 -2.67
N GLU A 17 -7.82 8.66 -1.77
CA GLU A 17 -8.14 7.24 -1.86
C GLU A 17 -8.72 6.83 -3.20
N GLU A 18 -9.74 7.51 -3.69
CA GLU A 18 -10.41 7.16 -4.96
C GLU A 18 -9.46 7.24 -6.16
N GLU A 19 -8.59 8.26 -6.20
CA GLU A 19 -7.58 8.40 -7.25
C GLU A 19 -6.50 7.32 -7.14
N ILE A 20 -6.08 7.00 -5.92
CA ILE A 20 -5.09 5.96 -5.64
C ILE A 20 -5.64 4.59 -6.06
N GLU A 21 -6.87 4.25 -5.69
CA GLU A 21 -7.49 2.97 -6.04
C GLU A 21 -7.76 2.86 -7.53
N LYS A 22 -8.12 3.97 -8.18
CA LYS A 22 -8.25 4.03 -9.64
C LYS A 22 -6.91 3.77 -10.34
N ASP A 23 -5.84 4.41 -9.90
CA ASP A 23 -4.49 4.23 -10.48
C ASP A 23 -3.90 2.85 -10.14
N PHE A 24 -4.22 2.32 -8.96
CA PHE A 24 -3.81 0.98 -8.52
C PHE A 24 -4.57 -0.13 -9.27
N GLY A 25 -5.82 0.16 -9.68
CA GLY A 25 -6.70 -0.74 -10.41
C GLY A 25 -7.56 -1.65 -9.54
N ASP A 26 -7.47 -1.53 -8.21
CA ASP A 26 -8.16 -2.35 -7.23
C ASP A 26 -8.44 -1.55 -5.95
N GLN A 27 -9.41 -2.02 -5.16
CA GLN A 27 -9.68 -1.47 -3.83
C GLN A 27 -8.59 -1.85 -2.83
N LEU A 28 -8.15 -0.88 -2.04
CA LEU A 28 -7.11 -1.07 -1.05
C LEU A 28 -7.69 -1.18 0.36
N GLU A 29 -7.01 -1.95 1.21
CA GLU A 29 -7.36 -2.06 2.62
C GLU A 29 -6.68 -0.94 3.41
N TRP A 30 -7.44 0.10 3.79
CA TRP A 30 -6.93 1.21 4.60
C TRP A 30 -7.19 0.99 6.09
N TRP A 31 -6.12 0.73 6.83
CA TRP A 31 -6.18 0.47 8.27
C TRP A 31 -5.85 1.71 9.08
N ALA A 32 -6.89 2.28 9.68
CA ALA A 32 -6.77 3.42 10.61
C ALA A 32 -7.19 3.09 12.06
N ARG A 33 -7.53 1.83 12.37
CA ARG A 33 -8.21 1.40 13.60
C ARG A 33 -7.41 1.61 14.89
N ALA A 34 -6.09 1.46 14.85
CA ALA A 34 -5.22 1.64 16.01
C ALA A 34 -4.60 3.03 16.05
N LYS A 35 -4.42 3.60 17.26
CA LYS A 35 -3.79 4.93 17.43
C LYS A 35 -2.35 4.96 16.90
N SER A 36 -1.63 3.84 16.99
CA SER A 36 -0.22 3.70 16.63
C SER A 36 0.04 3.08 15.26
N GLU A 37 -0.95 2.46 14.63
CA GLU A 37 -0.77 1.76 13.36
C GLU A 37 -1.64 2.39 12.27
N LYS A 38 -0.96 2.84 11.21
CA LYS A 38 -1.55 3.32 9.97
C LYS A 38 -0.89 2.58 8.81
N ARG A 39 -1.68 1.82 8.06
CA ARG A 39 -1.22 1.03 6.91
C ARG A 39 -2.25 1.03 5.79
N VAL A 40 -1.74 0.87 4.58
CA VAL A 40 -2.52 0.55 3.39
C VAL A 40 -2.02 -0.81 2.94
N ALA A 41 -2.93 -1.73 2.61
CA ALA A 41 -2.58 -3.10 2.27
C ALA A 41 -3.41 -3.60 1.08
N PHE A 42 -2.83 -4.53 0.35
CA PHE A 42 -3.53 -5.35 -0.64
C PHE A 42 -3.14 -6.81 -0.37
N ARG A 43 -4.11 -7.72 -0.42
CA ARG A 43 -3.92 -9.11 -0.01
C ARG A 43 -4.41 -10.04 -1.10
N ASN A 44 -3.58 -11.01 -1.47
CA ASN A 44 -4.05 -12.18 -2.18
C ASN A 44 -4.81 -13.08 -1.19
N GLN A 45 -6.14 -13.10 -1.26
CA GLN A 45 -6.97 -13.86 -0.33
C GLN A 45 -6.92 -15.37 -0.58
N ASP A 46 -6.52 -15.78 -1.78
CA ASP A 46 -6.49 -17.18 -2.21
C ASP A 46 -5.11 -17.82 -2.04
N ALA A 47 -4.08 -17.03 -1.72
CA ALA A 47 -2.73 -17.55 -1.51
C ALA A 47 -2.64 -18.36 -0.20
N ASP A 48 -2.16 -19.59 -0.30
CA ASP A 48 -1.67 -20.38 0.84
C ASP A 48 -0.14 -20.25 0.90
N PRO A 49 0.42 -19.50 1.88
CA PRO A 49 1.87 -19.33 2.01
C PRO A 49 2.63 -20.64 2.28
N THR A 50 1.92 -21.69 2.70
CA THR A 50 2.49 -23.01 3.00
C THR A 50 2.48 -23.96 1.79
N ASP A 51 1.81 -23.60 0.69
CA ASP A 51 1.87 -24.36 -0.55
C ASP A 51 3.14 -24.02 -1.35
N GLU A 52 4.20 -24.79 -1.10
CA GLU A 52 5.50 -24.60 -1.75
C GLU A 52 5.45 -24.72 -3.27
N LYS A 53 4.46 -25.43 -3.82
CA LYS A 53 4.33 -25.62 -5.28
C LYS A 53 3.89 -24.34 -5.97
N ASP A 54 3.23 -23.44 -5.25
CA ASP A 54 2.69 -22.19 -5.76
C ASP A 54 3.59 -20.98 -5.43
N TRP A 55 4.68 -21.17 -4.68
CA TRP A 55 5.60 -20.09 -4.32
C TRP A 55 6.10 -19.25 -5.48
N HIS A 56 6.30 -19.86 -6.65
CA HIS A 56 6.70 -19.11 -7.84
C HIS A 56 5.67 -18.03 -8.19
N ASN A 57 4.40 -18.40 -8.32
CA ASN A 57 3.32 -17.47 -8.63
C ASN A 57 3.11 -16.46 -7.50
N GLN A 58 3.26 -16.88 -6.24
CA GLN A 58 3.15 -15.98 -5.08
C GLN A 58 4.25 -14.91 -5.07
N HIS A 59 5.48 -15.28 -5.41
CA HIS A 59 6.59 -14.34 -5.51
C HIS A 59 6.45 -13.42 -6.72
N GLU A 60 6.00 -13.94 -7.88
CA GLU A 60 5.69 -13.08 -9.04
C GLU A 60 4.61 -12.06 -8.69
N TRP A 61 3.50 -12.50 -8.08
CA TRP A 61 2.46 -11.61 -7.59
C TRP A 61 3.00 -10.57 -6.60
N LEU A 62 3.88 -10.98 -5.68
CA LEU A 62 4.46 -10.05 -4.71
C LEU A 62 5.32 -8.97 -5.40
N VAL A 63 6.11 -9.35 -6.40
CA VAL A 63 6.90 -8.40 -7.20
C VAL A 63 5.98 -7.42 -7.93
N ASP A 64 4.97 -7.92 -8.64
CA ASP A 64 4.00 -7.07 -9.35
C ASP A 64 3.31 -6.08 -8.40
N MET A 65 2.90 -6.55 -7.21
CA MET A 65 2.29 -5.67 -6.22
C MET A 65 3.28 -4.64 -5.69
N LEU A 66 4.52 -5.01 -5.40
CA LEU A 66 5.54 -4.07 -4.95
C LEU A 66 5.80 -2.97 -6.00
N GLU A 67 5.88 -3.33 -7.27
CA GLU A 67 6.04 -2.38 -8.37
C GLU A 67 4.84 -1.44 -8.50
N LYS A 68 3.61 -1.97 -8.45
CA LYS A 68 2.38 -1.15 -8.46
C LYS A 68 2.33 -0.21 -7.26
N PHE A 69 2.61 -0.71 -6.06
CA PHE A 69 2.64 0.13 -4.85
C PHE A 69 3.68 1.24 -4.99
N TYR A 70 4.88 0.92 -5.50
CA TYR A 70 5.90 1.93 -5.72
C TYR A 70 5.44 2.98 -6.74
N ALA A 71 4.97 2.57 -7.92
CA ALA A 71 4.52 3.48 -8.97
C ALA A 71 3.40 4.43 -8.52
N VAL A 72 2.43 3.93 -7.74
CA VAL A 72 1.28 4.72 -7.28
C VAL A 72 1.63 5.60 -6.07
N PHE A 73 2.32 5.06 -5.06
CA PHE A 73 2.53 5.76 -3.79
C PHE A 73 3.81 6.60 -3.77
N HIS A 74 4.88 6.20 -4.46
CA HIS A 74 6.16 6.90 -4.38
C HIS A 74 6.06 8.37 -4.81
N PRO A 75 5.48 8.74 -5.98
CA PRO A 75 5.37 10.14 -6.39
C PRO A 75 4.52 10.99 -5.42
N ARG A 76 3.48 10.38 -4.84
CA ARG A 76 2.59 11.03 -3.87
C ARG A 76 3.30 11.27 -2.55
N LEU A 77 4.08 10.30 -2.08
CA LEU A 77 4.89 10.41 -0.87
C LEU A 77 6.02 11.43 -1.05
N GLU A 78 6.72 11.45 -2.19
CA GLU A 78 7.75 12.46 -2.47
C GLU A 78 7.17 13.87 -2.40
N LYS A 79 6.01 14.12 -3.02
CA LYS A 79 5.31 15.41 -2.96
C LYS A 79 4.97 15.81 -1.52
N LEU A 80 4.56 14.86 -0.68
CA LEU A 80 4.23 15.10 0.73
C LEU A 80 5.47 15.35 1.60
N MET A 81 6.62 14.77 1.25
CA MET A 81 7.89 14.97 1.97
C MET A 81 8.61 16.26 1.55
N MET A 82 8.52 16.65 0.28
CA MET A 82 9.14 17.87 -0.26
C MET A 82 8.33 19.14 0.00
N GLY A 83 7.09 19.01 0.49
CA GLY A 83 6.18 20.12 0.81
C GLY A 83 6.26 20.61 2.26
N VAL A 84 7.35 20.34 2.99
CA VAL A 84 7.61 20.77 4.37
C VAL A 84 8.78 21.73 4.42
#